data_AF-A0A392RBD0-F1
#
_entry.id   AF-A0A392RBD0-F1
#
_cell.length_a   1.000
_cell.length_b   1.000
_cell.length_c   1.000
_cell.angle_alpha   90.00
_cell.angle_beta   90.00
_cell.angle_gamma   90.00
#
_symmetry.space_group_name_H-M   'P 1'
#
loop_
_entity.id
_entity.type
_entity.pdbx_description
1 polymer ?
#
loop_
_entity_poly.entity_id
_entity_poly.type
_entity_poly.pdbx_seq_one_letter_code
_entity_poly.pdbx_strand_id
1 'polypeptide(L)'
;MFHSLQVNIPLAEALEKMPIYAKFLKELLTKKRKPLDDDTVDMTEECSALIQRKLPQKRKDPGSFTIPCSIGNITVARALCDLGANINLMPYL
;
A
#
# COMPACT_ATOMS: atom_id res chain seq x y z
N MET A 1 2.07 24.72 20.91
CA MET A 1 1.14 24.08 19.95
C MET A 1 1.45 22.59 19.96
N PHE A 2 0.51 21.73 20.32
CA PHE A 2 0.72 20.27 20.26
C PHE A 2 0.53 19.82 18.80
N HIS A 3 1.56 19.23 18.19
CA HIS A 3 1.50 18.74 16.80
C HIS A 3 0.99 17.29 16.69
N SER A 4 1.01 16.52 17.79
CA SER A 4 0.44 15.18 17.83
C SER A 4 0.19 14.73 19.25
N LEU A 5 -0.92 14.02 19.47
CA LEU A 5 -1.18 13.24 20.67
C LEU A 5 -1.38 11.79 20.25
N GLN A 6 -0.53 10.89 20.72
CA GLN A 6 -0.68 9.44 20.54
C GLN A 6 -1.17 8.84 21.85
N VAL A 7 -2.26 8.09 21.79
CA VAL A 7 -2.84 7.40 22.94
C VAL A 7 -2.85 5.91 22.65
N ASN A 8 -2.19 5.13 23.52
CA ASN A 8 -2.15 3.68 23.44
C ASN A 8 -3.19 3.11 24.40
N ILE A 9 -4.34 2.71 23.86
CA ILE A 9 -5.38 2.00 24.61
C ILE A 9 -5.64 0.63 23.95
N PRO A 10 -5.97 -0.41 24.74
CA PRO A 10 -6.38 -1.68 24.18
C PRO A 10 -7.57 -1.52 23.22
N LEU A 11 -7.56 -2.26 22.12
CA LEU A 11 -8.63 -2.20 21.12
C LEU A 11 -9.99 -2.51 21.74
N ALA A 12 -10.07 -3.47 22.68
CA ALA A 12 -11.31 -3.81 23.37
C ALA A 12 -11.91 -2.59 24.11
N GLU A 13 -11.08 -1.87 24.87
CA GLU A 13 -11.50 -0.67 25.58
C GLU A 13 -11.89 0.45 24.62
N ALA A 14 -11.13 0.63 23.53
CA ALA A 14 -11.48 1.60 22.49
C ALA A 14 -12.85 1.30 21.85
N LEU A 15 -13.13 0.02 21.58
CA LEU A 15 -14.39 -0.42 21.00
C LEU A 15 -15.57 -0.28 21.95
N GLU A 16 -15.38 -0.47 23.25
CA GLU A 16 -16.41 -0.17 24.25
C GLU A 16 -16.83 1.31 24.22
N LYS A 17 -15.87 2.21 23.97
CA LYS A 17 -16.15 3.65 23.80
C LYS A 17 -16.70 4.01 22.42
N MET A 18 -16.65 3.09 21.45
CA MET A 18 -17.03 3.31 20.06
C MET A 18 -18.10 2.29 19.60
N PRO A 19 -19.36 2.43 20.08
CA PRO A 19 -20.40 1.42 19.87
C PRO A 19 -20.72 1.14 18.39
N ILE A 20 -20.58 2.14 17.51
CA ILE A 20 -20.79 1.97 16.06
C ILE A 20 -19.71 1.06 15.47
N TYR A 21 -18.43 1.28 15.82
CA TYR A 21 -17.33 0.44 15.36
C TYR A 21 -17.39 -0.96 15.98
N ALA A 22 -17.75 -1.08 17.25
CA ALA A 22 -17.99 -2.37 17.89
C ALA A 22 -19.08 -3.17 17.16
N LYS A 23 -20.21 -2.51 16.83
CA LYS A 23 -21.29 -3.14 16.04
C LYS A 23 -20.82 -3.52 14.64
N PHE A 24 -20.09 -2.63 13.95
CA PHE A 24 -19.52 -2.89 12.63
C PHE A 24 -18.61 -4.12 12.64
N LEU A 25 -17.65 -4.19 13.57
CA LEU A 25 -16.73 -5.32 13.68
C LEU A 25 -17.46 -6.60 14.06
N LYS A 26 -18.45 -6.51 14.97
CA LYS A 26 -19.29 -7.66 15.31
C LYS A 26 -20.04 -8.20 14.09
N GLU A 27 -20.63 -7.33 13.27
CA GLU A 27 -21.31 -7.72 12.04
C GLU A 27 -20.35 -8.31 11.00
N LEU A 28 -19.14 -7.77 10.89
CA LEU A 28 -18.07 -8.28 10.02
C LEU A 28 -17.64 -9.69 10.44
N LEU A 29 -17.33 -9.88 11.74
CA LEU A 29 -16.86 -11.15 12.30
C LEU A 29 -17.94 -12.23 12.28
N THR A 30 -19.20 -11.84 12.50
CA THR A 30 -20.35 -12.76 12.44
C THR A 30 -20.86 -12.98 11.02
N LYS A 31 -20.20 -12.42 10.00
CA LYS A 31 -20.59 -12.49 8.58
C LYS A 31 -22.05 -12.07 8.33
N LYS A 32 -22.58 -11.19 9.18
CA LYS A 32 -23.95 -10.67 9.07
C LYS A 32 -24.09 -9.58 8.01
N ARG A 33 -22.98 -8.98 7.60
CA ARG A 33 -22.93 -8.15 6.40
C ARG A 33 -22.91 -9.04 5.17
N LYS A 34 -23.84 -8.78 4.26
CA LYS A 34 -23.71 -9.24 2.87
C LYS A 34 -22.48 -8.54 2.27
N PRO A 35 -21.70 -9.21 1.40
CA PRO A 35 -20.72 -8.53 0.55
C PRO A 35 -21.36 -7.31 -0.13
N LEU A 36 -20.57 -6.26 -0.35
CA LEU A 36 -20.97 -5.10 -1.15
C LEU A 36 -21.11 -5.56 -2.61
N ASP A 37 -22.28 -6.13 -2.90
CA ASP A 37 -22.66 -6.75 -4.17
C ASP A 37 -21.65 -7.79 -4.72
N ASP A 38 -22.08 -8.60 -5.67
CA ASP A 38 -21.23 -9.60 -6.33
C ASP A 38 -20.38 -8.94 -7.44
N ASP A 39 -19.93 -7.71 -7.17
CA ASP A 39 -19.18 -6.91 -8.12
C ASP A 39 -17.80 -7.53 -8.28
N THR A 40 -17.57 -8.06 -9.48
CA THR A 40 -16.28 -8.62 -9.85
C THR A 40 -15.26 -7.48 -9.91
N VAL A 41 -14.38 -7.41 -8.92
CA VAL A 41 -13.28 -6.44 -8.91
C VAL A 41 -12.10 -7.02 -9.68
N ASP A 42 -11.60 -6.28 -10.67
CA ASP A 42 -10.38 -6.64 -11.37
C ASP A 42 -9.19 -6.60 -10.39
N MET A 43 -8.58 -7.76 -10.18
CA MET A 43 -7.39 -7.90 -9.35
C MET A 43 -6.14 -7.92 -10.20
N THR A 44 -5.07 -7.28 -9.72
CA THR A 44 -3.75 -7.48 -10.32
C THR A 44 -3.28 -8.92 -10.07
N GLU A 45 -2.32 -9.38 -10.89
CA GLU A 45 -1.76 -10.73 -10.75
C GLU A 45 -1.21 -10.96 -9.34
N GLU A 46 -0.55 -9.96 -8.77
CA GLU A 46 0.03 -9.99 -7.42
C GLU A 46 -1.04 -10.17 -6.33
N CYS A 47 -2.15 -9.42 -6.42
CA CYS A 47 -3.28 -9.54 -5.51
C CYS A 47 -3.94 -10.92 -5.60
N SER A 48 -4.11 -11.43 -6.82
CA SER A 48 -4.68 -12.76 -7.05
C SER A 48 -3.79 -13.87 -6.49
N ALA A 49 -2.46 -13.75 -6.66
CA ALA A 49 -1.47 -14.70 -6.16
C ALA A 49 -1.47 -14.75 -4.63
N LEU A 50 -1.57 -13.58 -3.97
CA LEU A 50 -1.67 -13.49 -2.51
C LEU A 50 -2.90 -14.24 -1.96
N ILE A 51 -4.07 -14.02 -2.57
CA ILE A 51 -5.32 -14.65 -2.12
C ILE A 51 -5.30 -16.16 -2.39
N GLN A 52 -4.81 -16.57 -3.56
CA GLN A 52 -4.69 -17.97 -3.92
C GLN A 52 -3.52 -18.67 -3.21
N ARG A 53 -2.71 -17.94 -2.43
CA ARG A 53 -1.46 -18.41 -1.81
C ARG A 53 -0.53 -19.09 -2.82
N LYS A 54 -0.53 -18.59 -4.05
CA LYS A 54 0.36 -19.02 -5.12
C LYS A 54 1.52 -18.05 -5.20
N LEU A 55 2.64 -18.55 -5.70
CA LEU A 55 3.75 -17.67 -6.05
C LEU A 55 3.34 -16.88 -7.31
N PRO A 56 3.44 -15.54 -7.32
CA PRO A 56 3.23 -14.77 -8.53
C PRO A 56 4.30 -15.12 -9.56
N GLN A 57 3.97 -15.01 -10.85
CA GLN A 57 4.96 -15.27 -11.88
C GLN A 57 6.06 -14.22 -11.80
N LYS A 58 7.33 -14.66 -11.77
CA LYS A 58 8.46 -13.74 -11.77
C LYS A 58 8.43 -12.94 -13.08
N ARG A 59 8.27 -11.62 -12.95
CA ARG A 59 8.41 -10.70 -14.09
C ARG A 59 9.87 -10.63 -14.51
N LYS A 60 10.09 -10.38 -15.81
CA LYS A 60 11.45 -10.10 -16.31
C LYS A 60 11.93 -8.80 -15.66
N ASP A 61 13.20 -8.81 -15.27
CA ASP A 61 13.88 -7.60 -14.84
C ASP A 61 13.94 -6.63 -16.03
N PRO A 62 13.40 -5.40 -15.91
CA PRO A 62 13.54 -4.40 -16.96
C PRO A 62 15.00 -3.93 -17.14
N GLY A 63 15.90 -4.27 -16.22
CA GLY A 63 17.28 -3.79 -16.21
C GLY A 63 17.33 -2.30 -15.92
N SER A 64 18.14 -1.58 -16.69
CA SER A 64 18.24 -0.11 -16.57
C SER A 64 17.30 0.58 -17.56
N PHE A 65 16.47 1.50 -17.07
CA PHE A 65 15.51 2.27 -17.86
C PHE A 65 15.55 3.74 -17.45
N THR A 66 14.90 4.63 -18.22
CA THR A 66 14.82 6.05 -17.84
C THR A 66 13.42 6.42 -17.41
N ILE A 67 13.32 7.20 -16.33
CA ILE A 67 12.07 7.78 -15.84
C ILE A 67 12.19 9.30 -15.75
N PRO A 68 11.10 10.06 -15.93
CA PRO A 68 11.07 11.44 -15.49
C PRO A 68 11.11 11.48 -13.96
N CYS A 69 11.89 12.39 -13.38
CA CYS A 69 11.88 12.64 -11.94
C CYS A 69 12.12 14.11 -11.62
N SER A 70 11.75 14.52 -10.41
CA SER A 70 12.03 15.85 -9.89
C SER A 70 12.78 15.73 -8.57
N ILE A 71 13.89 16.48 -8.43
CA ILE A 71 14.70 16.57 -7.22
C ILE A 71 14.65 18.03 -6.76
N GLY A 72 13.87 18.30 -5.71
CA GLY A 72 13.55 19.67 -5.31
C GLY A 72 12.84 20.41 -6.44
N ASN A 73 13.42 21.52 -6.90
CA ASN A 73 12.92 22.34 -8.01
C ASN A 73 13.54 21.97 -9.39
N ILE A 74 14.41 20.97 -9.46
CA ILE A 74 15.03 20.51 -10.69
C ILE A 74 14.21 19.36 -11.27
N THR A 75 13.81 19.48 -12.55
CA THR A 75 13.12 18.41 -13.27
C THR A 75 14.06 17.75 -14.26
N VAL A 76 14.19 16.44 -14.17
CA VAL A 76 15.01 15.60 -15.06
C VAL A 76 14.08 14.73 -15.89
N ALA A 77 14.02 14.97 -17.20
CA ALA A 77 13.11 14.24 -18.09
C ALA A 77 13.47 12.75 -18.24
N ARG A 78 14.75 12.39 -18.05
CA ARG A 78 15.29 11.05 -18.29
C ARG A 78 16.34 10.66 -17.24
N ALA A 79 15.93 10.53 -16.00
CA ALA A 79 16.78 9.97 -14.96
C ALA A 79 16.95 8.47 -15.16
N LEU A 80 18.19 7.97 -15.11
CA LEU A 80 18.49 6.55 -15.21
C LEU A 80 18.09 5.85 -13.90
N CYS A 81 17.18 4.88 -14.01
CA CYS A 81 16.84 3.94 -12.95
C CYS A 81 17.49 2.60 -13.29
N ASP A 82 18.49 2.21 -12.51
CA ASP A 82 19.13 0.91 -12.61
C ASP A 82 18.79 0.08 -11.38
N LEU A 83 18.01 -0.98 -11.57
CA LEU A 83 17.59 -1.86 -10.47
C LEU A 83 18.75 -2.68 -9.87
N GLY A 84 19.90 -2.75 -10.58
CA GLY A 84 21.13 -3.34 -10.07
C GLY A 84 21.98 -2.39 -9.21
N ALA A 85 21.69 -1.08 -9.21
CA ALA A 85 22.46 -0.08 -8.48
C ALA A 85 21.97 0.04 -7.03
N ASN A 86 22.92 0.17 -6.09
CA ASN A 86 22.64 0.37 -4.67
C ASN A 86 22.83 1.82 -4.20
N ILE A 87 23.26 2.72 -5.08
CA ILE A 87 23.52 4.13 -4.81
C ILE A 87 22.90 5.01 -5.88
N ASN A 88 22.52 6.24 -5.49
CA ASN A 88 22.04 7.26 -6.41
C ASN A 88 23.19 8.21 -6.74
N LEU A 89 23.43 8.44 -8.04
CA LEU A 89 24.42 9.38 -8.52
C LEU A 89 23.73 10.58 -9.15
N MET A 90 24.20 11.77 -8.81
CA MET A 90 23.82 13.02 -9.45
C MET A 90 25.09 13.63 -10.06
N PRO A 91 25.13 13.92 -11.37
CA PRO A 91 26.27 14.60 -11.94
C PRO A 91 26.39 15.99 -11.31
N TYR A 92 27.63 16.43 -11.07
CA TYR A 92 27.89 17.82 -10.75
C TYR A 92 27.46 18.66 -11.97
N LEU A 93 26.57 19.63 -11.74
CA LEU A 93 26.26 20.65 -12.74
C LEU A 93 27.44 21.60 -12.93
#